data_AF-A0A3M1ZTE3-F1
#
_entry.id   AF-A0A3M1ZTE3-F1
#
_cell.length_a   1.000
_cell.length_b   1.000
_cell.length_c   1.000
_cell.angle_alpha   90.00
_cell.angle_beta   90.00
_cell.angle_gamma   90.00
#
_symmetry.space_group_name_H-M   'P 1'
#
loop_
_entity.id
_entity.type
_entity.pdbx_description
1 polymer ?
#
loop_
_entity_poly.entity_id
_entity_poly.type
_entity_poly.pdbx_seq_one_letter_code
_entity_poly.pdbx_strand_id
1 'polypeptide(L)'
;MEPGGAGMARTGENRGSMSRGRRSTSARRARPGRSVWGRLGCLVVVLVFGALAGAGWLWWSGRLAPVEVWDRVVAAGRARHKVTLYFADPRWTRLVAEEREIPAGLGAPELMARLVEELASGPGGAQAAAVLPKGARLRGAYLGEGGLALLDFDGKSLEGFSAGGASGELLTVFALVHTVVENVPGVREVQILVDGQERETLAGHVKISEPLSPDTGLTGR
;
A
#
# COMPACT_ATOMS: atom_id res chain seq x y z
N MET A 1 57.65 13.05 -21.26
CA MET A 1 58.37 12.73 -22.52
C MET A 1 59.84 12.67 -22.17
N GLU A 2 60.54 11.67 -22.74
CA GLU A 2 61.93 11.23 -22.46
C GLU A 2 62.13 10.38 -21.18
N PRO A 3 63.12 9.44 -21.15
CA PRO A 3 63.32 8.34 -22.10
C PRO A 3 63.82 7.02 -21.44
N GLY A 4 64.00 5.96 -22.24
CA GLY A 4 65.13 5.04 -22.08
C GLY A 4 64.82 3.59 -21.66
N GLY A 5 65.26 2.64 -22.48
CA GLY A 5 65.40 1.24 -22.06
C GLY A 5 65.39 0.21 -23.20
N ALA A 6 66.48 0.17 -23.96
CA ALA A 6 66.73 -0.79 -25.05
C ALA A 6 67.25 -2.15 -24.56
N GLY A 7 67.02 -3.19 -25.38
CA GLY A 7 67.71 -4.49 -25.34
C GLY A 7 66.77 -5.62 -25.77
N MET A 8 67.11 -6.57 -26.63
CA MET A 8 68.36 -6.92 -27.29
C MET A 8 68.02 -7.98 -28.34
N ALA A 9 68.40 -7.76 -29.59
CA ALA A 9 68.37 -8.78 -30.64
C ALA A 9 69.65 -9.62 -30.58
N ARG A 10 69.55 -10.95 -30.77
CA ARG A 10 70.63 -11.73 -31.38
C ARG A 10 70.09 -12.81 -32.32
N THR A 11 70.52 -12.60 -33.55
CA THR A 11 70.54 -13.42 -34.76
C THR A 11 71.26 -14.76 -34.56
N GLY A 12 70.86 -15.77 -35.31
CA GLY A 12 71.53 -17.06 -35.42
C GLY A 12 71.00 -17.88 -36.60
N GLU A 13 71.35 -17.43 -37.80
CA GLU A 13 71.15 -18.03 -39.12
C GLU A 13 71.93 -19.36 -39.26
N ASN A 14 71.37 -20.42 -39.89
CA ASN A 14 71.92 -21.00 -41.13
C ASN A 14 71.25 -22.28 -41.68
N ARG A 15 70.78 -22.13 -42.93
CA ARG A 15 71.07 -22.90 -44.17
C ARG A 15 70.87 -24.42 -44.29
N GLY A 16 70.12 -24.73 -45.35
CA GLY A 16 70.42 -25.78 -46.35
C GLY A 16 69.70 -27.10 -46.09
N SER A 17 69.18 -27.84 -47.07
CA SER A 17 69.26 -27.77 -48.52
C SER A 17 68.19 -28.69 -49.14
N MET A 18 67.86 -28.43 -50.41
CA MET A 18 66.99 -29.24 -51.28
C MET A 18 67.48 -30.68 -51.43
N SER A 19 66.55 -31.64 -51.59
CA SER A 19 66.44 -32.43 -52.84
C SER A 19 65.24 -33.39 -52.86
N ARG A 20 64.79 -33.68 -54.08
CA ARG A 20 63.54 -34.32 -54.52
C ARG A 20 63.47 -35.82 -54.21
N GLY A 21 62.24 -36.33 -54.06
CA GLY A 21 61.95 -37.76 -54.23
C GLY A 21 60.47 -38.12 -54.08
N ARG A 22 59.74 -38.19 -55.20
CA ARG A 22 58.39 -38.77 -55.32
C ARG A 22 58.34 -40.19 -54.73
N ARG A 23 57.26 -40.53 -54.00
CA ARG A 23 56.46 -41.74 -54.24
C ARG A 23 55.12 -41.67 -53.53
N SER A 24 54.06 -41.79 -54.33
CA SER A 24 52.66 -41.90 -53.95
C SER A 24 52.36 -43.25 -53.29
N THR A 25 51.71 -43.23 -52.13
CA THR A 25 50.84 -44.34 -51.69
C THR A 25 49.59 -43.75 -51.05
N SER A 26 48.45 -44.03 -51.69
CA SER A 26 47.12 -43.63 -51.25
C SER A 26 46.71 -44.45 -50.03
N ALA A 27 46.79 -43.85 -48.84
CA ALA A 27 46.14 -44.40 -47.65
C ALA A 27 44.63 -44.12 -47.72
N ARG A 28 43.83 -45.17 -47.92
CA ARG A 28 42.37 -45.13 -47.82
C ARG A 28 41.96 -44.58 -46.44
N ARG A 29 41.30 -43.42 -46.43
CA ARG A 29 40.57 -42.91 -45.25
C ARG A 29 39.38 -43.83 -44.94
N ALA A 30 39.43 -44.52 -43.81
CA ALA A 30 38.23 -45.12 -43.22
C ALA A 30 37.33 -44.01 -42.66
N ARG A 31 36.06 -43.96 -43.10
CA ARG A 31 35.02 -43.10 -42.54
C ARG A 31 34.49 -43.77 -41.26
N PRO A 32 34.45 -43.10 -40.08
CA PRO A 32 33.82 -43.68 -38.91
C PRO A 32 32.31 -43.79 -39.15
N GLY A 33 31.77 -44.99 -38.94
CA GLY A 33 30.34 -45.28 -39.08
C GLY A 33 29.51 -44.46 -38.09
N ARG A 34 28.49 -43.77 -38.60
CA ARG A 34 27.56 -42.96 -37.80
C ARG A 34 26.69 -43.92 -36.97
N SER A 35 26.91 -43.98 -35.66
CA SER A 35 26.18 -44.88 -34.76
C SER A 35 24.72 -44.46 -34.62
N VAL A 36 23.81 -45.39 -34.91
CA VAL A 36 22.36 -45.25 -34.71
C VAL A 36 22.03 -45.01 -33.22
N TRP A 37 22.90 -45.48 -32.32
CA TRP A 37 22.79 -45.32 -30.87
C TRP A 37 22.81 -43.86 -30.38
N GLY A 38 23.49 -42.94 -31.08
CA GLY A 38 23.47 -41.51 -30.74
C GLY A 38 22.11 -40.83 -31.02
N ARG A 39 21.33 -41.35 -31.97
CA ARG A 39 20.01 -40.80 -32.33
C ARG A 39 18.92 -41.25 -31.38
N LEU A 40 19.00 -42.47 -30.87
CA LEU A 40 18.04 -43.01 -29.89
C LEU A 40 18.23 -42.36 -28.51
N GLY A 41 19.47 -42.10 -28.10
CA GLY A 41 19.80 -41.41 -26.85
C GLY A 41 19.26 -39.97 -26.79
N CYS A 42 19.39 -39.19 -27.88
CA CYS A 42 18.82 -37.84 -27.93
C CYS A 42 17.29 -37.82 -27.84
N LEU A 43 16.61 -38.84 -28.39
CA LEU A 43 15.16 -38.89 -28.40
C LEU A 43 14.59 -39.15 -26.98
N VAL A 44 15.27 -40.00 -26.20
CA VAL A 44 14.92 -40.25 -24.79
C VAL A 44 15.12 -39.00 -23.93
N VAL A 45 16.22 -38.26 -24.12
CA VAL A 45 16.49 -37.01 -23.36
C VAL A 45 15.43 -35.95 -23.64
N VAL A 46 14.99 -35.79 -24.90
CA VAL A 46 13.93 -34.83 -25.25
C VAL A 46 12.59 -35.21 -24.64
N LEU A 47 12.24 -36.50 -24.61
CA LEU A 47 11.00 -36.97 -23.98
C LEU A 47 11.01 -36.78 -22.45
N VAL A 48 12.15 -37.04 -21.80
CA VAL A 48 12.30 -36.81 -20.35
C VAL A 48 12.24 -35.32 -20.02
N PHE A 49 12.92 -34.46 -20.78
CA PHE A 49 12.82 -33.00 -20.60
C PHE A 49 11.41 -32.47 -20.88
N GLY A 50 10.72 -32.99 -21.89
CA GLY A 50 9.32 -32.64 -22.17
C GLY A 50 8.37 -33.08 -21.06
N ALA A 51 8.57 -34.27 -20.49
CA ALA A 51 7.79 -34.75 -19.35
C ALA A 51 8.06 -33.94 -18.08
N LEU A 52 9.32 -33.59 -17.81
CA LEU A 52 9.70 -32.73 -16.68
C LEU A 52 9.19 -31.29 -16.85
N ALA A 53 9.23 -30.74 -18.06
CA ALA A 53 8.67 -29.43 -18.37
C ALA A 53 7.14 -29.44 -18.27
N GLY A 54 6.48 -30.51 -18.74
CA GLY A 54 5.03 -30.69 -18.60
C GLY A 54 4.59 -30.86 -17.15
N ALA A 55 5.31 -31.66 -16.36
CA ALA A 55 5.06 -31.83 -14.92
C ALA A 55 5.36 -30.54 -14.14
N GLY A 56 6.43 -29.82 -14.50
CA GLY A 56 6.76 -28.52 -13.95
C GLY A 56 5.71 -27.46 -14.31
N TRP A 57 5.17 -27.49 -15.54
CA TRP A 57 4.10 -26.60 -15.99
C TRP A 57 2.76 -26.94 -15.31
N LEU A 58 2.43 -28.21 -15.11
CA LEU A 58 1.28 -28.62 -14.29
C LEU A 58 1.44 -28.22 -12.82
N TRP A 59 2.64 -28.39 -12.25
CA TRP A 59 2.93 -28.03 -10.85
C TRP A 59 3.00 -26.51 -10.64
N TRP A 60 3.44 -25.75 -11.65
CA TRP A 60 3.47 -24.29 -11.61
C TRP A 60 2.08 -23.69 -11.89
N SER A 61 1.32 -24.22 -12.85
CA SER A 61 -0.02 -23.71 -13.18
C SER A 61 -1.02 -23.87 -12.02
N GLY A 62 -0.84 -24.86 -11.15
CA GLY A 62 -1.60 -24.99 -9.90
C GLY A 62 -1.35 -23.89 -8.85
N ARG A 63 -0.40 -22.97 -9.07
CA ARG A 63 -0.12 -21.82 -8.18
C ARG A 63 -0.77 -20.51 -8.61
N LEU A 64 -1.47 -20.48 -9.74
CA LEU A 64 -2.31 -19.33 -10.08
C LEU A 64 -3.50 -19.36 -9.11
N ALA A 65 -3.61 -18.36 -8.24
CA ALA A 65 -4.74 -18.24 -7.33
C ALA A 65 -6.05 -18.40 -8.14
N PRO A 66 -6.96 -19.31 -7.74
CA PRO A 66 -8.20 -19.50 -8.48
C PRO A 66 -8.96 -18.18 -8.60
N VAL A 67 -9.63 -17.97 -9.73
CA VAL A 67 -10.36 -16.74 -10.08
C VAL A 67 -11.30 -16.27 -8.95
N GLU A 68 -11.81 -17.20 -8.14
CA GLU A 68 -12.61 -16.97 -6.94
C GLU A 68 -11.98 -16.05 -5.87
N VAL A 69 -10.64 -15.97 -5.79
CA VAL A 69 -9.97 -15.06 -4.84
C VAL A 69 -10.12 -13.62 -5.32
N TRP A 70 -9.99 -13.38 -6.62
CA TRP A 70 -10.16 -12.05 -7.21
C TRP A 70 -11.61 -11.57 -7.11
N ASP A 71 -12.58 -12.45 -7.36
CA ASP A 71 -14.00 -12.10 -7.22
C ASP A 71 -14.36 -11.75 -5.77
N ARG A 72 -13.80 -12.48 -4.79
CA ARG A 72 -14.01 -12.17 -3.36
C ARG A 72 -13.37 -10.85 -2.93
N VAL A 73 -12.15 -10.55 -3.40
CA VAL A 73 -11.49 -9.27 -3.09
C VAL A 73 -12.24 -8.09 -3.73
N VAL A 74 -12.70 -8.24 -4.97
CA VAL A 74 -13.50 -7.23 -5.66
C VAL A 74 -14.87 -7.07 -5.00
N ALA A 75 -15.52 -8.17 -4.61
CA ALA A 75 -16.80 -8.13 -3.91
C ALA A 75 -16.67 -7.51 -2.51
N ALA A 76 -15.62 -7.84 -1.76
CA ALA A 76 -15.31 -7.19 -0.48
C ALA A 76 -15.10 -5.68 -0.64
N GLY A 77 -14.38 -5.25 -1.68
CA GLY A 77 -14.20 -3.83 -2.00
C GLY A 77 -15.48 -3.11 -2.46
N ARG A 78 -16.53 -3.85 -2.85
CA ARG A 78 -17.86 -3.31 -3.21
C ARG A 78 -18.86 -3.36 -2.06
N ALA A 79 -18.62 -4.20 -1.05
CA ALA A 79 -19.49 -4.28 0.11
C ALA A 79 -19.48 -2.94 0.83
N ARG A 80 -20.67 -2.47 1.23
CA ARG A 80 -20.83 -1.25 2.02
C ARG A 80 -21.55 -1.55 3.31
N HIS A 81 -21.31 -0.73 4.31
CA HIS A 81 -22.03 -0.77 5.58
C HIS A 81 -22.38 0.65 6.00
N LYS A 82 -23.38 0.75 6.88
CA LYS A 82 -23.81 2.02 7.45
C LYS A 82 -22.90 2.44 8.59
N VAL A 83 -22.59 3.73 8.63
CA VAL A 83 -21.93 4.42 9.73
C VAL A 83 -22.75 5.63 10.14
N THR A 84 -22.59 6.06 11.38
CA THR A 84 -23.28 7.23 11.95
C THR A 84 -22.32 8.40 12.08
N LEU A 85 -22.55 9.47 11.33
CA LEU A 85 -21.75 10.69 11.39
C LEU A 85 -22.48 11.75 12.21
N TYR A 86 -21.75 12.49 13.03
CA TYR A 86 -22.32 13.55 13.85
C TYR A 86 -21.95 14.92 13.29
N PHE A 87 -22.95 15.76 13.08
CA PHE A 87 -22.81 17.14 12.62
C PHE A 87 -23.44 18.10 13.63
N ALA A 88 -23.18 19.41 13.51
CA ALA A 88 -23.89 20.39 14.32
C ALA A 88 -25.31 20.61 13.77
N ASP A 89 -26.27 21.02 14.59
CA ASP A 89 -27.49 21.61 14.08
C ASP A 89 -27.22 23.05 13.56
N PRO A 90 -28.06 23.63 12.68
CA PRO A 90 -27.81 24.96 12.13
C PRO A 90 -27.73 26.09 13.16
N ARG A 91 -28.17 25.84 14.40
CA ARG A 91 -28.12 26.79 15.52
C ARG A 91 -26.90 26.59 16.42
N TRP A 92 -26.04 25.61 16.14
CA TRP A 92 -24.85 25.29 16.94
C TRP A 92 -25.17 25.02 18.43
N THR A 93 -26.29 24.35 18.69
CA THR A 93 -26.76 24.00 20.04
C THR A 93 -26.59 22.54 20.38
N ARG A 94 -26.55 21.65 19.38
CA ARG A 94 -26.48 20.20 19.59
C ARG A 94 -25.90 19.48 18.38
N LEU A 95 -25.57 18.20 18.58
CA LEU A 95 -25.21 17.27 17.52
C LEU A 95 -26.47 16.63 16.90
N VAL A 96 -26.38 16.41 15.59
CA VAL A 96 -27.36 15.70 14.76
C VAL A 96 -26.65 14.53 14.10
N ALA A 97 -27.21 13.33 14.28
CA ALA A 97 -26.72 12.11 13.66
C ALA A 97 -27.25 11.98 12.22
N GLU A 98 -26.37 11.57 11.31
CA GLU A 98 -26.68 11.27 9.92
C GLU A 98 -26.05 9.92 9.54
N GLU A 99 -26.85 9.00 9.01
CA GLU A 99 -26.34 7.71 8.51
C GLU A 99 -25.68 7.87 7.13
N ARG A 100 -24.56 7.18 6.91
CA ARG A 100 -23.90 7.12 5.61
C ARG A 100 -23.39 5.73 5.28
N GLU A 101 -23.38 5.38 4.00
CA GLU A 101 -22.78 4.14 3.54
C GLU A 101 -21.31 4.36 3.13
N ILE A 102 -20.40 3.57 3.72
CA ILE A 102 -18.98 3.57 3.37
C ILE A 102 -18.51 2.15 3.00
N PRO A 103 -17.37 2.00 2.30
CA PRO A 103 -16.79 0.69 2.03
C PRO A 103 -16.61 -0.14 3.30
N ALA A 104 -16.97 -1.42 3.23
CA ALA A 104 -16.79 -2.37 4.32
C ALA A 104 -15.36 -2.96 4.32
N GLY A 105 -14.99 -3.60 5.43
CA GLY A 105 -13.70 -4.31 5.56
C GLY A 105 -12.48 -3.42 5.78
N LEU A 106 -12.67 -2.13 6.10
CA LEU A 106 -11.59 -1.23 6.51
C LEU A 106 -11.06 -1.63 7.90
N GLY A 107 -9.74 -1.59 8.07
CA GLY A 107 -9.12 -1.66 9.39
C GLY A 107 -9.43 -0.40 10.21
N ALA A 108 -9.19 -0.44 11.52
CA ALA A 108 -9.55 0.68 12.40
C ALA A 108 -8.90 2.02 11.99
N PRO A 109 -7.58 2.09 11.66
CA PRO A 109 -6.96 3.33 11.16
C PRO A 109 -7.61 3.84 9.86
N GLU A 110 -7.85 2.95 8.90
CA GLU A 110 -8.45 3.30 7.61
C GLU A 110 -9.91 3.74 7.76
N LEU A 111 -10.65 3.10 8.66
CA LEU A 111 -12.02 3.46 9.00
C LEU A 111 -12.07 4.87 9.63
N MET A 112 -11.19 5.17 10.59
CA MET A 112 -11.10 6.51 11.19
C MET A 112 -10.81 7.58 10.15
N ALA A 113 -9.84 7.35 9.26
CA ALA A 113 -9.53 8.26 8.16
C ALA A 113 -10.76 8.48 7.26
N ARG A 114 -11.45 7.39 6.90
CA ARG A 114 -12.66 7.46 6.07
C ARG A 114 -13.78 8.25 6.75
N LEU A 115 -14.02 8.04 8.04
CA LEU A 115 -15.04 8.77 8.80
C LEU A 115 -14.77 10.28 8.82
N VAL A 116 -13.50 10.68 9.00
CA VAL A 116 -13.11 12.10 8.96
C VAL A 116 -13.29 12.69 7.57
N GLU A 117 -12.96 11.96 6.49
CA GLU A 117 -13.22 12.40 5.11
C GLU A 117 -14.71 12.61 4.84
N GLU A 118 -15.56 11.71 5.34
CA GLU A 118 -17.01 11.82 5.23
C GLU A 118 -17.56 13.02 6.02
N LEU A 119 -17.04 13.28 7.23
CA LEU A 119 -17.38 14.48 8.00
C LEU A 119 -16.95 15.76 7.28
N ALA A 120 -15.73 15.79 6.72
CA ALA A 120 -15.20 16.94 5.97
C ALA A 120 -15.95 17.21 4.66
N SER A 121 -16.63 16.20 4.11
CA SER A 121 -17.53 16.34 2.96
C SER A 121 -18.83 17.08 3.32
N GLY A 122 -19.15 17.17 4.61
CA GLY A 122 -20.31 17.88 5.14
C GLY A 122 -21.57 17.02 5.25
N PRO A 123 -22.66 17.60 5.78
CA PRO A 123 -23.96 16.94 5.89
C PRO A 123 -24.68 16.87 4.54
N GLY A 124 -25.55 15.87 4.38
CA GLY A 124 -26.33 15.66 3.15
C GLY A 124 -27.57 16.56 3.03
N GLY A 125 -27.99 17.24 4.10
CA GLY A 125 -29.21 18.05 4.12
C GLY A 125 -29.13 19.30 4.99
N ALA A 126 -30.13 20.17 4.86
CA ALA A 126 -30.18 21.49 5.53
C ALA A 126 -30.47 21.42 7.04
N GLN A 127 -30.75 20.23 7.59
CA GLN A 127 -31.03 20.03 9.02
C GLN A 127 -29.75 19.96 9.87
N ALA A 128 -28.58 19.98 9.24
CA ALA A 128 -27.29 19.93 9.88
C ALA A 128 -26.32 20.95 9.24
N ALA A 129 -25.31 21.33 10.00
CA ALA A 129 -24.23 22.23 9.60
C ALA A 129 -22.90 21.46 9.66
N ALA A 130 -22.02 21.76 8.69
CA ALA A 130 -20.69 21.16 8.63
C ALA A 130 -19.86 21.58 9.85
N VAL A 131 -19.19 20.59 10.45
CA VAL A 131 -18.34 20.77 11.64
C VAL A 131 -16.85 20.87 11.30
N LEU A 132 -16.46 20.46 10.10
CA LEU A 132 -15.10 20.54 9.60
C LEU A 132 -15.05 21.42 8.34
N PRO A 133 -13.95 22.15 8.12
CA PRO A 133 -13.69 22.81 6.84
C PRO A 133 -13.69 21.80 5.70
N LYS A 134 -14.09 22.25 4.50
CA LYS A 134 -13.91 21.46 3.28
C LYS A 134 -12.43 21.20 3.07
N GLY A 135 -12.05 19.94 3.00
CA GLY A 135 -10.65 19.52 2.82
C GLY A 135 -9.86 19.39 4.13
N ALA A 136 -10.52 19.43 5.29
CA ALA A 136 -9.93 18.95 6.54
C ALA A 136 -9.39 17.53 6.33
N ARG A 137 -8.15 17.30 6.74
CA ARG A 137 -7.46 16.03 6.47
C ARG A 137 -6.63 15.59 7.66
N LEU A 138 -6.58 14.28 7.85
CA LEU A 138 -5.63 13.66 8.75
C LEU A 138 -4.27 13.52 8.08
N ARG A 139 -3.21 13.76 8.85
CA ARG A 139 -1.85 13.28 8.57
C ARG A 139 -1.72 11.81 8.95
N GLY A 140 -2.48 11.36 9.96
CA GLY A 140 -2.51 9.97 10.41
C GLY A 140 -3.65 9.70 11.38
N ALA A 141 -4.04 8.43 11.47
CA ALA A 141 -4.97 7.91 12.46
C ALA A 141 -4.37 6.65 13.09
N TYR A 142 -4.49 6.48 14.41
CA TYR A 142 -3.86 5.37 15.12
C TYR A 142 -4.81 4.82 16.19
N LEU A 143 -4.83 3.49 16.33
CA LEU A 143 -5.50 2.83 17.44
C LEU A 143 -4.45 2.51 18.51
N GLY A 144 -4.57 3.19 19.64
CA GLY A 144 -3.76 2.96 20.83
C GLY A 144 -4.34 1.86 21.74
N GLU A 145 -3.67 1.65 22.87
CA GLU A 145 -4.15 0.72 23.89
C GLU A 145 -5.40 1.24 24.60
N GLY A 146 -6.14 0.35 25.27
CA GLY A 146 -7.28 0.72 26.12
C GLY A 146 -8.51 1.26 25.38
N GLY A 147 -8.52 1.28 24.04
CA GLY A 147 -9.60 1.86 23.24
C GLY A 147 -9.40 3.35 22.92
N LEU A 148 -8.15 3.82 22.95
CA LEU A 148 -7.79 5.19 22.55
C LEU A 148 -7.62 5.30 21.02
N ALA A 149 -8.35 6.19 20.38
CA ALA A 149 -8.10 6.60 19.01
C ALA A 149 -7.30 7.91 18.98
N LEU A 150 -6.24 7.98 18.16
CA LEU A 150 -5.49 9.21 17.94
C LEU A 150 -5.76 9.71 16.52
N LEU A 151 -6.23 10.95 16.40
CA LEU A 151 -6.45 11.63 15.12
C LEU A 151 -5.46 12.79 14.98
N ASP A 152 -4.48 12.65 14.10
CA ASP A 152 -3.49 13.71 13.82
C ASP A 152 -3.91 14.50 12.59
N PHE A 153 -4.36 15.73 12.80
CA PHE A 153 -4.80 16.63 11.74
C PHE A 153 -3.64 17.47 11.18
N ASP A 154 -3.72 17.77 9.88
CA ASP A 154 -2.92 18.84 9.31
C ASP A 154 -3.49 20.19 9.75
N GLY A 155 -2.70 20.99 10.46
CA GLY A 155 -3.19 22.25 11.05
C GLY A 155 -3.73 23.24 10.03
N LYS A 156 -3.12 23.32 8.84
CA LYS A 156 -3.59 24.20 7.76
C LYS A 156 -4.95 23.79 7.22
N SER A 157 -5.26 22.48 7.23
CA SER A 157 -6.54 21.95 6.78
C SER A 157 -7.71 22.29 7.70
N LEU A 158 -7.41 22.68 8.95
CA LEU A 158 -8.40 23.11 9.93
C LEU A 158 -8.68 24.61 9.87
N GLU A 159 -7.96 25.38 9.04
CA GLU A 159 -8.24 26.81 8.87
C GLU A 159 -9.71 27.05 8.45
N GLY A 160 -10.39 27.97 9.14
CA GLY A 160 -11.79 28.30 8.86
C GLY A 160 -12.83 27.42 9.56
N PHE A 161 -12.44 26.53 10.48
CA PHE A 161 -13.41 25.75 11.27
C PHE A 161 -14.23 26.58 12.27
N SER A 162 -13.89 27.86 12.46
CA SER A 162 -14.43 28.78 13.48
C SER A 162 -15.90 29.20 13.31
N ALA A 163 -16.66 28.55 12.43
CA ALA A 163 -18.09 28.75 12.35
C ALA A 163 -18.74 28.37 13.69
N GLY A 164 -19.59 29.25 14.23
CA GLY A 164 -20.27 29.00 15.52
C GLY A 164 -19.47 29.36 16.78
N GLY A 165 -18.24 29.90 16.66
CA GLY A 165 -17.46 30.38 17.82
C GLY A 165 -17.13 29.27 18.83
N ALA A 166 -17.29 29.56 20.13
CA ALA A 166 -17.05 28.61 21.21
C ALA A 166 -17.91 27.32 21.09
N SER A 167 -19.19 27.49 20.77
CA SER A 167 -20.11 26.38 20.52
C SER A 167 -19.72 25.61 19.25
N GLY A 168 -19.19 26.31 18.25
CA GLY A 168 -18.59 25.72 17.07
C GLY A 168 -17.47 24.75 17.42
N GLU A 169 -16.49 25.23 18.18
CA GLU A 169 -15.38 24.41 18.63
C GLU A 169 -15.83 23.19 19.44
N LEU A 170 -16.78 23.38 20.37
CA LEU A 170 -17.38 22.30 21.15
C LEU A 170 -18.01 21.24 20.26
N LEU A 171 -18.89 21.64 19.35
CA LEU A 171 -19.58 20.69 18.50
C LEU A 171 -18.66 20.04 17.47
N THR A 172 -17.62 20.72 16.99
CA THR A 172 -16.60 20.10 16.13
C THR A 172 -15.83 19.00 16.85
N VAL A 173 -15.33 19.29 18.05
CA VAL A 173 -14.60 18.32 18.85
C VAL A 173 -15.47 17.11 19.16
N PHE A 174 -16.68 17.33 19.68
CA PHE A 174 -17.54 16.21 20.05
C PHE A 174 -18.17 15.49 18.85
N ALA A 175 -18.34 16.14 17.70
CA ALA A 175 -18.72 15.46 16.47
C ALA A 175 -17.68 14.41 16.05
N LEU A 176 -16.39 14.75 16.12
CA LEU A 176 -15.30 13.81 15.86
C LEU A 176 -15.32 12.65 16.86
N VAL A 177 -15.43 12.97 18.15
CA VAL A 177 -15.45 11.97 19.24
C VAL A 177 -16.61 11.00 19.06
N HIS A 178 -17.85 11.50 18.93
CA HIS A 178 -19.04 10.66 18.75
C HIS A 178 -18.96 9.82 17.47
N THR A 179 -18.52 10.42 16.36
CA THR A 179 -18.40 9.70 15.09
C THR A 179 -17.38 8.56 15.18
N VAL A 180 -16.21 8.77 15.78
CA VAL A 180 -15.21 7.70 15.88
C VAL A 180 -15.64 6.62 16.87
N VAL A 181 -16.13 6.99 18.05
CA VAL A 181 -16.51 6.02 19.09
C VAL A 181 -17.70 5.16 18.67
N GLU A 182 -18.69 5.73 17.98
CA GLU A 182 -19.87 4.98 17.53
C GLU A 182 -19.51 3.93 16.45
N ASN A 183 -18.56 4.24 15.58
CA ASN A 183 -18.31 3.43 14.39
C ASN A 183 -17.07 2.53 14.47
N VAL A 184 -16.11 2.80 15.36
CA VAL A 184 -14.87 2.04 15.46
C VAL A 184 -14.93 1.07 16.65
N PRO A 185 -15.07 -0.25 16.42
CA PRO A 185 -15.25 -1.21 17.50
C PRO A 185 -14.11 -1.17 18.52
N GLY A 186 -14.48 -1.05 19.80
CA GLY A 186 -13.54 -1.05 20.93
C GLY A 186 -12.92 0.31 21.25
N VAL A 187 -13.13 1.34 20.42
CA VAL A 187 -12.75 2.71 20.74
C VAL A 187 -13.73 3.30 21.76
N ARG A 188 -13.19 4.05 22.73
CA ARG A 188 -13.95 4.69 23.81
C ARG A 188 -13.61 6.16 23.97
N GLU A 189 -12.38 6.51 23.62
CA GLU A 189 -11.83 7.85 23.78
C GLU A 189 -11.07 8.26 22.52
N VAL A 190 -11.07 9.56 22.22
CA VAL A 190 -10.38 10.14 21.07
C VAL A 190 -9.43 11.24 21.55
N GLN A 191 -8.16 11.12 21.21
CA GLN A 191 -7.17 12.17 21.33
C GLN A 191 -7.02 12.87 19.97
N ILE A 192 -7.18 14.19 19.96
CA ILE A 192 -6.96 15.02 18.77
C ILE A 192 -5.56 15.63 18.85
N LEU A 193 -4.80 15.49 17.78
CA LEU A 193 -3.48 16.09 17.60
C LEU A 193 -3.52 17.04 16.41
N VAL A 194 -2.66 18.05 16.43
CA VAL A 194 -2.47 18.97 15.31
C VAL A 194 -0.99 19.05 14.99
N ASP A 195 -0.66 18.67 13.75
CA ASP A 195 0.71 18.58 13.27
C ASP A 195 1.61 17.67 14.12
N GLY A 196 1.04 16.60 14.68
CA GLY A 196 1.72 15.61 15.51
C GLY A 196 1.96 16.06 16.94
N GLN A 197 1.35 17.17 17.36
CA GLN A 197 1.47 17.72 18.71
C GLN A 197 0.10 17.77 19.38
N GLU A 198 0.10 17.49 20.69
CA GLU A 198 -1.03 17.83 21.54
C GLU A 198 -1.22 19.34 21.55
N ARG A 199 -2.48 19.76 21.61
CA ARG A 199 -2.88 21.16 21.71
C ARG A 199 -3.77 21.33 22.91
N GLU A 200 -3.72 22.51 23.52
CA GLU A 200 -4.64 22.82 24.62
C GLU A 200 -6.08 22.90 24.11
N THR A 201 -6.29 23.54 22.96
CA THR A 201 -7.60 23.75 22.33
C THR A 201 -7.43 23.83 20.80
N LEU A 202 -8.52 23.77 20.04
CA LEU A 202 -8.46 24.05 18.60
C LEU A 202 -8.55 25.56 18.31
N ALA A 203 -9.36 26.30 19.08
CA ALA A 203 -9.60 27.74 18.93
C ALA A 203 -9.84 28.50 20.25
N GLY A 204 -9.56 27.90 21.40
CA GLY A 204 -9.50 28.60 22.70
C GLY A 204 -10.61 28.27 23.69
N HIS A 205 -11.53 27.34 23.41
CA HIS A 205 -12.70 27.11 24.26
C HIS A 205 -12.81 25.69 24.82
N VAL A 206 -12.31 24.68 24.11
CA VAL A 206 -12.47 23.27 24.50
C VAL A 206 -11.11 22.67 24.74
N LYS A 207 -10.90 22.13 25.95
CA LYS A 207 -9.67 21.43 26.29
C LYS A 207 -9.58 20.13 25.49
N ILE A 208 -8.53 19.97 24.68
CA ILE A 208 -8.24 18.76 23.90
C ILE A 208 -6.87 18.16 24.23
N SER A 209 -6.20 18.66 25.27
CA SER A 209 -4.88 18.14 25.68
C SER A 209 -4.94 16.76 26.34
N GLU A 210 -6.14 16.19 26.50
CA GLU A 210 -6.40 14.88 27.07
C GLU A 210 -7.44 14.16 26.19
N PRO A 211 -7.47 12.82 26.18
CA PRO A 211 -8.47 12.06 25.44
C PRO A 211 -9.90 12.39 25.88
N LEU A 212 -10.81 12.39 24.91
CA LEU A 212 -12.21 12.77 25.11
C LEU A 212 -13.14 11.58 24.85
N SER A 213 -14.06 11.36 25.79
CA SER A 213 -15.19 10.44 25.65
C SER A 213 -16.42 11.18 25.10
N PRO A 214 -17.39 10.49 24.47
CA PRO A 214 -18.61 11.13 23.99
C PRO A 214 -19.41 11.81 25.11
N ASP A 215 -19.84 13.05 24.90
CA ASP A 215 -20.80 13.72 25.78
C ASP A 215 -22.23 13.51 25.26
N THR A 216 -22.99 12.68 25.96
CA THR A 216 -24.39 12.37 25.62
C THR A 216 -25.33 13.58 25.75
N GLY A 217 -24.98 14.61 26.53
CA GLY A 217 -25.77 15.82 26.67
C GLY A 217 -25.83 16.68 25.41
N LEU A 218 -24.89 16.47 24.48
CA LEU A 218 -24.85 17.16 23.18
C LEU A 218 -25.72 16.48 22.12
N THR A 219 -26.18 15.25 22.36
CA THR A 219 -27.11 14.55 21.46
C THR A 219 -28.52 14.69 22.02
N GLY A 220 -29.45 15.22 21.21
CA GLY A 220 -30.86 15.31 21.61
C GLY A 220 -31.50 13.92 21.63
N ARG A 221 -31.42 13.21 22.76
CA ARG A 221 -32.22 12.02 23.06
C ARG A 221 -33.54 12.41 23.74
#